data_AF-I4FU37-F1
#
_entry.id   AF-I4FU37-F1
#
_cell.length_a   1.000
_cell.length_b   1.000
_cell.length_c   1.000
_cell.angle_alpha   90.00
_cell.angle_beta   90.00
_cell.angle_gamma   90.00
#
_symmetry.space_group_name_H-M   'P 1'
#
loop_
_entity.id
_entity.type
_entity.pdbx_description
1 polymer ?
#
loop_
_entity_poly.entity_id
_entity_poly.type
_entity_poly.pdbx_seq_one_letter_code
_entity_poly.pdbx_strand_id
1 'polypeptide(L)'
;MSREHILIGVEGNHDQAFLVKVMCKLLGFSKCEELSNLEPIWKKFIPKYPPPKTGKLYIRLDMPSILYTETLSVAIYAGGGSELIKNLTNKLADMDYNNELSAFAVIADADKDNPAEVARKYHQGFREYFPDFPRVVAATGTIQENKPRVGLYILPNNVDQGVLDTLLCDCGKIAYPEYMKRAKAYIQQFSEEEISQIGWKPFDKEKATIAAIASILKPGKTNTATISDDRWISEQTLTQIPSLENLLTFLKQLLKMESI
;
A
#
# COMPACT_ATOMS: atom_id res chain seq x y z
N MET A 1 -16.80 20.06 -11.86
CA MET A 1 -15.37 20.42 -11.79
C MET A 1 -14.57 19.14 -12.00
N SER A 2 -13.42 19.17 -12.69
CA SER A 2 -12.55 18.00 -12.79
C SER A 2 -11.94 17.73 -11.42
N ARG A 3 -11.88 16.47 -10.99
CA ARG A 3 -11.17 16.10 -9.76
C ARG A 3 -9.67 16.27 -9.97
N GLU A 4 -8.93 16.51 -8.88
CA GLU A 4 -7.48 16.36 -8.88
C GLU A 4 -7.13 14.86 -8.95
N HIS A 5 -6.19 14.49 -9.81
CA HIS A 5 -5.78 13.10 -9.96
C HIS A 5 -4.50 12.81 -9.18
N ILE A 6 -4.51 11.73 -8.40
CA ILE A 6 -3.38 11.29 -7.58
C ILE A 6 -3.09 9.82 -7.87
N LEU A 7 -1.81 9.50 -8.08
CA LEU A 7 -1.35 8.13 -8.27
C LEU A 7 -0.50 7.69 -7.08
N ILE A 8 -0.87 6.59 -6.43
CA ILE A 8 -0.11 5.98 -5.34
C ILE A 8 0.35 4.59 -5.78
N GLY A 9 1.66 4.38 -5.81
CA GLY A 9 2.28 3.08 -6.03
C GLY A 9 2.49 2.32 -4.73
N VAL A 10 2.16 1.03 -4.73
CA VAL A 10 2.44 0.10 -3.63
C VAL A 10 3.01 -1.21 -4.14
N GLU A 11 3.78 -1.91 -3.30
CA GLU A 11 4.46 -3.15 -3.71
C GLU A 11 3.45 -4.28 -3.98
N GLY A 12 2.53 -4.54 -3.06
CA GLY A 12 1.65 -5.70 -3.09
C GLY A 12 0.15 -5.40 -3.02
N ASN A 13 -0.63 -6.45 -3.25
CA ASN A 13 -2.08 -6.41 -3.14
C ASN A 13 -2.56 -6.26 -1.68
N HIS A 14 -1.73 -6.65 -0.70
CA HIS A 14 -2.03 -6.45 0.72
C HIS A 14 -1.98 -4.94 1.06
N ASP A 15 -0.93 -4.26 0.60
CA ASP A 15 -0.73 -2.82 0.75
C ASP A 15 -1.85 -2.04 0.07
N GLN A 16 -2.23 -2.44 -1.14
CA GLN A 16 -3.35 -1.85 -1.84
C GLN A 16 -4.65 -1.99 -1.04
N ALA A 17 -4.98 -3.19 -0.56
CA ALA A 17 -6.19 -3.43 0.23
C ALA A 17 -6.20 -2.62 1.54
N PHE A 18 -5.04 -2.54 2.20
CA PHE A 18 -4.87 -1.74 3.41
C PHE A 18 -5.04 -0.24 3.16
N LEU A 19 -4.40 0.32 2.13
CA LEU A 19 -4.57 1.74 1.81
C LEU A 19 -6.00 2.05 1.38
N VAL A 20 -6.65 1.18 0.59
CA VAL A 20 -8.06 1.33 0.26
C VAL A 20 -8.92 1.39 1.52
N LYS A 21 -8.66 0.51 2.50
CA LYS A 21 -9.36 0.54 3.78
C LYS A 21 -9.12 1.85 4.54
N VAL A 22 -7.87 2.32 4.63
CA VAL A 22 -7.53 3.60 5.26
C VAL A 22 -8.25 4.76 4.59
N MET A 23 -8.16 4.87 3.26
CA MET A 23 -8.76 5.94 2.46
C MET A 23 -10.29 5.96 2.59
N CYS A 24 -10.95 4.81 2.50
CA CYS A 24 -12.41 4.74 2.62
C CYS A 24 -12.86 4.97 4.07
N LYS A 25 -12.20 4.34 5.04
CA LYS A 25 -12.67 4.33 6.44
C LYS A 25 -12.31 5.60 7.21
N LEU A 26 -11.16 6.20 6.94
CA LEU A 26 -10.62 7.33 7.70
C LEU A 26 -10.63 8.66 6.91
N LEU A 27 -10.70 8.61 5.57
CA LEU A 27 -10.68 9.81 4.72
C LEU A 27 -11.94 9.98 3.86
N GLY A 28 -12.95 9.11 4.01
CA GLY A 28 -14.26 9.28 3.38
C GLY A 28 -14.30 9.05 1.87
N PHE A 29 -13.32 8.34 1.30
CA PHE A 29 -13.31 8.01 -0.12
C PHE A 29 -14.32 6.93 -0.48
N SER A 30 -14.93 7.05 -1.66
CA SER A 30 -15.77 6.02 -2.29
C SER A 30 -14.96 5.24 -3.33
N LYS A 31 -15.30 3.96 -3.55
CA LYS A 31 -14.68 3.13 -4.59
C LYS A 31 -15.36 3.36 -5.94
N CYS A 32 -14.57 3.37 -7.01
CA CYS A 32 -15.06 3.31 -8.38
C CYS A 32 -15.13 1.86 -8.84
N GLU A 33 -16.33 1.29 -8.82
CA GLU A 33 -16.56 -0.13 -9.20
C GLU A 33 -17.10 -0.28 -10.64
N GLU A 34 -17.55 0.81 -11.26
CA GLU A 34 -18.14 0.80 -12.60
C GLU A 34 -17.30 1.56 -13.62
N LEU A 35 -17.20 1.01 -14.83
CA LEU A 35 -16.47 1.63 -15.94
C LEU A 35 -17.08 2.96 -16.40
N SER A 36 -18.40 3.12 -16.23
CA SER A 36 -19.16 4.35 -16.50
C SER A 36 -18.66 5.55 -15.67
N ASN A 37 -18.21 5.28 -14.45
CA ASN A 37 -17.75 6.30 -13.49
C ASN A 37 -16.23 6.52 -13.56
N LEU A 38 -15.53 5.81 -14.45
CA LEU A 38 -14.08 5.86 -14.56
C LEU A 38 -13.60 7.08 -15.34
N GLU A 39 -12.82 7.92 -14.68
CA GLU A 39 -12.18 9.08 -15.32
C GLU A 39 -11.17 8.66 -16.40
N PRO A 40 -11.10 9.38 -17.54
CA PRO A 40 -10.32 8.96 -18.71
C PRO A 40 -8.84 8.67 -18.43
N ILE A 41 -8.21 9.42 -17.53
CA ILE A 41 -6.82 9.25 -17.12
C ILE A 41 -6.53 7.81 -16.63
N TRP A 42 -7.48 7.21 -15.90
CA TRP A 42 -7.29 5.89 -15.31
C TRP A 42 -7.54 4.73 -16.28
N LYS A 43 -8.14 4.98 -17.46
CA LYS A 43 -8.37 3.94 -18.46
C LYS A 43 -7.08 3.26 -18.92
N LYS A 44 -5.95 3.97 -18.91
CA LYS A 44 -4.61 3.45 -19.25
C LYS A 44 -4.07 2.46 -18.22
N PHE A 45 -4.55 2.53 -16.98
CA PHE A 45 -4.16 1.61 -15.92
C PHE A 45 -5.01 0.34 -15.88
N ILE A 46 -6.14 0.28 -16.60
CA ILE A 46 -6.89 -0.97 -16.72
C ILE A 46 -6.00 -2.00 -17.43
N PRO A 47 -5.70 -3.13 -16.78
CA PRO A 47 -4.86 -4.16 -17.36
C PRO A 47 -5.59 -4.81 -18.54
N LYS A 48 -4.85 -5.05 -19.63
CA LYS A 48 -5.32 -5.86 -20.74
C LYS A 48 -4.90 -7.30 -20.50
N TYR A 49 -5.79 -8.24 -20.79
CA TYR A 49 -5.43 -9.65 -20.72
C TYR A 49 -4.24 -9.93 -21.66
N PRO A 50 -3.20 -10.65 -21.20
CA PRO A 50 -2.04 -10.90 -22.04
C PRO A 50 -2.46 -11.68 -23.29
N PRO A 51 -1.85 -11.40 -24.46
CA PRO A 51 -2.13 -12.16 -25.65
C PRO A 51 -1.72 -13.63 -25.46
N PRO A 52 -2.40 -14.59 -26.13
CA PRO A 52 -2.17 -16.03 -25.98
C PRO A 52 -0.69 -16.45 -26.17
N LYS A 53 0.06 -15.67 -26.96
CA LYS A 53 1.49 -15.90 -27.26
C LYS A 53 2.42 -15.87 -26.04
N THR A 54 1.99 -15.27 -24.93
CA THR A 54 2.77 -15.27 -23.68
C THR A 54 2.74 -16.62 -22.97
N GLY A 55 1.80 -17.50 -23.32
CA GLY A 55 1.62 -18.82 -22.70
C GLY A 55 1.14 -18.78 -21.24
N LYS A 56 0.89 -17.59 -20.66
CA LYS A 56 0.53 -17.42 -19.25
C LYS A 56 -0.99 -17.25 -19.11
N LEU A 57 -1.68 -18.36 -18.85
CA LEU A 57 -3.14 -18.40 -18.72
C LEU A 57 -3.68 -17.93 -17.36
N TYR A 58 -2.86 -17.98 -16.30
CA TYR A 58 -3.32 -17.68 -14.93
C TYR A 58 -2.59 -16.49 -14.33
N ILE A 59 -2.24 -15.50 -15.16
CA ILE A 59 -1.64 -14.28 -14.64
C ILE A 59 -2.69 -13.48 -13.87
N ARG A 60 -2.33 -13.01 -12.68
CA ARG A 60 -3.12 -12.00 -11.99
C ARG A 60 -2.92 -10.68 -12.72
N LEU A 61 -4.01 -10.03 -13.08
CA LEU A 61 -3.95 -8.70 -13.68
C LEU A 61 -3.83 -7.64 -12.58
N ASP A 62 -2.86 -6.74 -12.72
CA ASP A 62 -2.61 -5.67 -11.76
C ASP A 62 -3.60 -4.52 -11.99
N MET A 63 -4.83 -4.69 -11.47
CA MET A 63 -5.87 -3.67 -11.49
C MET A 63 -5.64 -2.67 -10.35
N PRO A 64 -5.52 -1.36 -10.63
CA PRO A 64 -5.50 -0.36 -9.57
C PRO A 64 -6.86 -0.31 -8.86
N SER A 65 -6.83 0.05 -7.58
CA SER A 65 -8.03 0.44 -6.84
C SER A 65 -8.24 1.92 -7.06
N ILE A 66 -9.40 2.28 -7.59
CA ILE A 66 -9.71 3.66 -7.95
C ILE A 66 -10.73 4.18 -6.96
N LEU A 67 -10.37 5.28 -6.32
CA LEU A 67 -11.10 5.90 -5.22
C LEU A 67 -11.41 7.35 -5.59
N TYR A 68 -12.51 7.90 -5.10
CA TYR A 68 -12.83 9.30 -5.33
C TYR A 68 -13.57 9.95 -4.16
N THR A 69 -13.46 11.27 -4.10
CA THR A 69 -14.36 12.18 -3.39
C THR A 69 -15.03 13.10 -4.40
N GLU A 70 -15.68 14.17 -3.95
CA GLU A 70 -16.17 15.22 -4.85
C GLU A 70 -15.04 15.94 -5.60
N THR A 71 -13.86 16.05 -4.97
CA THR A 71 -12.74 16.88 -5.46
C THR A 71 -11.49 16.08 -5.84
N LEU A 72 -11.34 14.85 -5.36
CA LEU A 72 -10.13 14.03 -5.55
C LEU A 72 -10.44 12.71 -6.25
N SER A 73 -9.52 12.25 -7.07
CA SER A 73 -9.55 10.95 -7.75
C SER A 73 -8.19 10.28 -7.57
N VAL A 74 -8.16 9.12 -6.92
CA VAL A 74 -6.93 8.46 -6.50
C VAL A 74 -6.88 7.05 -7.10
N ALA A 75 -5.80 6.75 -7.81
CA ALA A 75 -5.49 5.39 -8.23
C ALA A 75 -4.40 4.81 -7.32
N ILE A 76 -4.68 3.67 -6.68
CA ILE A 76 -3.70 2.90 -5.90
C ILE A 76 -3.29 1.68 -6.72
N TYR A 77 -2.06 1.71 -7.25
CA TYR A 77 -1.52 0.69 -8.15
C TYR A 77 -0.56 -0.25 -7.41
N ALA A 78 -0.91 -1.55 -7.37
CA ALA A 78 -0.03 -2.59 -6.87
C ALA A 78 0.87 -3.09 -8.00
N GLY A 79 2.18 -2.88 -7.88
CA GLY A 79 3.12 -3.09 -8.99
C GLY A 79 3.85 -4.44 -9.00
N GLY A 80 3.44 -5.41 -8.18
CA GLY A 80 3.97 -6.77 -8.23
C GLY A 80 5.29 -6.97 -7.46
N GLY A 81 5.44 -6.30 -6.33
CA GLY A 81 6.62 -6.39 -5.47
C GLY A 81 7.83 -5.70 -6.09
N SER A 82 8.86 -6.47 -6.42
CA SER A 82 10.11 -5.95 -6.98
C SER A 82 9.96 -5.29 -8.34
N GLU A 83 8.87 -5.57 -9.07
CA GLU A 83 8.60 -4.99 -10.39
C GLU A 83 7.89 -3.62 -10.33
N LEU A 84 7.61 -3.09 -9.12
CA LEU A 84 6.83 -1.86 -8.95
C LEU A 84 7.37 -0.68 -9.78
N ILE A 85 8.68 -0.41 -9.67
CA ILE A 85 9.34 0.68 -10.39
C ILE A 85 9.10 0.51 -11.89
N LYS A 86 9.51 -0.64 -12.44
CA LYS A 86 9.40 -0.95 -13.87
C LYS A 86 7.96 -0.86 -14.39
N ASN A 87 7.01 -1.40 -13.63
CA ASN A 87 5.61 -1.42 -14.04
C ASN A 87 5.00 -0.01 -14.03
N LEU A 88 5.33 0.81 -13.02
CA LEU A 88 4.88 2.20 -12.97
C LEU A 88 5.55 3.08 -14.02
N THR A 89 6.87 2.97 -14.23
CA THR A 89 7.57 3.77 -15.26
C THR A 89 7.02 3.46 -16.65
N ASN A 90 6.71 2.20 -16.95
CA ASN A 90 6.03 1.83 -18.20
C ASN A 90 4.66 2.50 -18.36
N LYS A 91 3.90 2.69 -17.28
CA LYS A 91 2.62 3.40 -17.32
C LYS A 91 2.78 4.92 -17.44
N LEU A 92 3.80 5.47 -16.77
CA LEU A 92 4.10 6.90 -16.80
C LEU A 92 4.65 7.34 -18.16
N ALA A 93 5.36 6.47 -18.88
CA ALA A 93 5.89 6.76 -20.22
C ALA A 93 4.82 7.18 -21.23
N ASP A 94 3.60 6.65 -21.11
CA ASP A 94 2.47 6.92 -22.00
C ASP A 94 1.51 8.01 -21.46
N MET A 95 1.91 8.74 -20.42
CA MET A 95 1.09 9.71 -19.70
C MET A 95 1.77 11.08 -19.63
N ASP A 96 1.01 12.16 -19.86
CA ASP A 96 1.47 13.52 -19.57
C ASP A 96 1.30 13.83 -18.07
N TYR A 97 2.10 13.14 -17.25
CA TYR A 97 1.95 13.15 -15.79
C TYR A 97 2.10 14.55 -15.18
N ASN A 98 2.85 15.46 -15.85
CA ASN A 98 3.06 16.83 -15.38
C ASN A 98 1.78 17.67 -15.40
N ASN A 99 0.89 17.39 -16.37
CA ASN A 99 -0.38 18.10 -16.52
C ASN A 99 -1.57 17.29 -16.00
N GLU A 100 -1.49 15.96 -16.03
CA GLU A 100 -2.59 15.07 -15.66
C GLU A 100 -2.64 14.74 -14.17
N LEU A 101 -1.48 14.69 -13.47
CA LEU A 101 -1.41 14.38 -12.04
C LEU A 101 -1.21 15.64 -11.19
N SER A 102 -1.89 15.66 -10.05
CA SER A 102 -1.69 16.64 -8.98
C SER A 102 -0.69 16.13 -7.94
N ALA A 103 -0.60 14.81 -7.75
CA ALA A 103 0.37 14.16 -6.90
C ALA A 103 0.72 12.73 -7.35
N PHE A 104 1.93 12.29 -7.04
CA PHE A 104 2.43 10.92 -7.17
C PHE A 104 3.10 10.50 -5.86
N ALA A 105 2.84 9.30 -5.37
CA ALA A 105 3.55 8.80 -4.19
C ALA A 105 3.87 7.31 -4.28
N VAL A 106 4.87 6.90 -3.53
CA VAL A 106 5.18 5.49 -3.30
C VAL A 106 5.05 5.20 -1.81
N ILE A 107 4.35 4.11 -1.49
CA ILE A 107 4.33 3.51 -0.16
C ILE A 107 4.96 2.13 -0.28
N ALA A 108 6.12 1.95 0.35
CA ALA A 108 6.96 0.78 0.18
C ALA A 108 7.25 0.07 1.49
N ASP A 109 7.58 -1.21 1.42
CA ASP A 109 8.08 -1.98 2.55
C ASP A 109 9.60 -1.76 2.74
N ALA A 110 10.08 -2.01 3.95
CA ALA A 110 11.49 -2.13 4.29
C ALA A 110 11.78 -3.58 4.72
N ASP A 111 11.64 -4.53 3.79
CA ASP A 111 11.74 -5.97 4.08
C ASP A 111 13.20 -6.43 4.31
N LYS A 112 14.11 -6.07 3.40
CA LYS A 112 15.52 -6.47 3.41
C LYS A 112 16.47 -5.32 3.72
N ASP A 113 16.08 -4.15 3.25
CA ASP A 113 16.87 -2.94 3.30
C ASP A 113 16.29 -1.99 4.35
N ASN A 114 17.16 -1.19 4.98
CA ASN A 114 16.69 -0.13 5.88
C ASN A 114 15.98 0.99 5.08
N PRO A 115 15.14 1.82 5.71
CA PRO A 115 14.39 2.87 5.01
C PRO A 115 15.24 3.85 4.20
N ALA A 116 16.49 4.13 4.60
CA ALA A 116 17.36 5.03 3.84
C ALA A 116 17.84 4.42 2.51
N GLU A 117 18.05 3.11 2.46
CA GLU A 117 18.38 2.38 1.23
C GLU A 117 17.16 2.28 0.31
N VAL A 118 15.99 1.94 0.87
CA VAL A 118 14.72 1.89 0.14
C VAL A 118 14.39 3.23 -0.50
N ALA A 119 14.58 4.35 0.23
CA ALA A 119 14.39 5.69 -0.31
C ALA A 119 15.30 5.99 -1.51
N ARG A 120 16.58 5.59 -1.43
CA ARG A 120 17.53 5.75 -2.54
C ARG A 120 17.16 4.92 -3.76
N LYS A 121 16.70 3.68 -3.56
CA LYS A 121 16.19 2.81 -4.63
C LYS A 121 15.03 3.45 -5.37
N TYR A 122 14.01 3.93 -4.65
CA TYR A 122 12.84 4.54 -5.27
C TYR A 122 13.15 5.91 -5.91
N HIS A 123 14.01 6.72 -5.30
CA HIS A 123 14.54 7.92 -5.96
C HIS A 123 15.20 7.60 -7.29
N GLN A 124 16.11 6.63 -7.34
CA GLN A 124 16.76 6.23 -8.59
C GLN A 124 15.76 5.72 -9.63
N GLY A 125 14.73 4.97 -9.21
CA GLY A 125 13.71 4.44 -10.11
C GLY A 125 12.79 5.49 -10.72
N PHE A 126 12.53 6.58 -10.02
CA PHE A 126 11.53 7.58 -10.43
C PHE A 126 12.09 8.96 -10.81
N ARG A 127 13.37 9.24 -10.55
CA ARG A 127 13.99 10.55 -10.82
C ARG A 127 13.95 11.03 -12.27
N GLU A 128 13.80 10.13 -13.25
CA GLU A 128 13.67 10.51 -14.66
C GLU A 128 12.31 11.18 -14.94
N TYR A 129 11.26 10.72 -14.27
CA TYR A 129 9.91 11.28 -14.38
C TYR A 129 9.69 12.39 -13.34
N PHE A 130 10.28 12.24 -12.17
CA PHE A 130 10.13 13.16 -11.04
C PHE A 130 11.51 13.51 -10.48
N PRO A 131 12.21 14.52 -11.02
CA PRO A 131 13.58 14.87 -10.62
C PRO A 131 13.75 15.06 -9.11
N ASP A 132 12.71 15.58 -8.46
CA ASP A 132 12.68 15.85 -7.04
C ASP A 132 12.07 14.70 -6.21
N PHE A 133 11.89 13.50 -6.75
CA PHE A 133 11.37 12.38 -5.97
C PHE A 133 12.23 12.18 -4.70
N PRO A 134 11.64 11.99 -3.50
CA PRO A 134 12.41 11.98 -2.26
C PRO A 134 13.56 10.97 -2.25
N ARG A 135 14.78 11.47 -2.03
CA ARG A 135 16.00 10.63 -1.84
C ARG A 135 16.17 10.15 -0.40
N VAL A 136 15.56 10.86 0.54
CA VAL A 136 15.58 10.56 1.98
C VAL A 136 14.15 10.55 2.49
N VAL A 137 13.88 9.66 3.45
CA VAL A 137 12.59 9.59 4.14
C VAL A 137 12.74 10.24 5.52
N ALA A 138 11.85 11.18 5.85
CA ALA A 138 11.73 11.72 7.21
C ALA A 138 10.85 10.79 8.07
N ALA A 139 10.91 10.95 9.39
CA ALA A 139 10.08 10.15 10.31
C ALA A 139 8.58 10.24 10.00
N THR A 140 8.12 11.36 9.43
CA THR A 140 6.72 11.59 9.03
C THR A 140 6.38 11.18 7.59
N GLY A 141 7.33 10.55 6.88
CA GLY A 141 7.33 10.49 5.43
C GLY A 141 7.82 11.79 4.81
N THR A 142 8.16 11.76 3.52
CA THR A 142 8.68 12.93 2.80
C THR A 142 7.77 13.28 1.64
N ILE A 143 7.40 14.55 1.52
CA ILE A 143 6.67 15.12 0.38
C ILE A 143 7.47 16.30 -0.17
N GLN A 144 7.60 16.38 -1.50
CA GLN A 144 8.09 17.56 -2.20
C GLN A 144 6.91 18.26 -2.88
N GLU A 145 6.77 19.57 -2.63
CA GLU A 145 5.63 20.40 -3.04
C GLU A 145 5.67 20.86 -4.51
N ASN A 146 6.29 20.08 -5.38
CA ASN A 146 6.38 20.40 -6.81
C ASN A 146 5.05 20.10 -7.53
N LYS A 147 5.01 20.32 -8.83
CA LYS A 147 3.86 19.97 -9.67
C LYS A 147 4.26 18.88 -10.69
N PRO A 148 3.79 17.64 -10.53
CA PRO A 148 2.98 17.11 -9.42
C PRO A 148 3.76 17.03 -8.11
N ARG A 149 3.03 16.98 -6.99
CA ARG A 149 3.65 16.72 -5.67
C ARG A 149 4.19 15.30 -5.67
N VAL A 150 5.34 15.08 -5.06
CA VAL A 150 5.92 13.73 -4.99
C VAL A 150 6.18 13.28 -3.55
N GLY A 151 5.66 12.11 -3.20
CA GLY A 151 5.69 11.58 -1.85
C GLY A 151 6.39 10.21 -1.74
N LEU A 152 7.04 9.98 -0.61
CA LEU A 152 7.58 8.68 -0.23
C LEU A 152 7.24 8.40 1.23
N TYR A 153 6.62 7.24 1.47
CA TYR A 153 6.42 6.66 2.80
C TYR A 153 6.96 5.24 2.81
N ILE A 154 7.65 4.87 3.88
CA ILE A 154 8.24 3.54 4.05
C ILE A 154 7.63 2.90 5.29
N LEU A 155 7.01 1.73 5.11
CA LEU A 155 6.40 0.97 6.17
C LEU A 155 7.47 0.38 7.11
N PRO A 156 7.13 0.21 8.40
CA PRO A 156 5.85 0.55 9.01
C PRO A 156 5.73 2.04 9.40
N ASN A 157 6.86 2.75 9.57
CA ASN A 157 6.90 4.07 10.22
C ASN A 157 8.01 5.02 9.72
N ASN A 158 8.64 4.72 8.59
CA ASN A 158 9.76 5.43 7.96
C ASN A 158 11.13 5.30 8.65
N VAL A 159 11.20 4.70 9.84
CA VAL A 159 12.42 4.63 10.65
C VAL A 159 12.91 3.20 10.78
N ASP A 160 12.02 2.29 11.13
CA ASP A 160 12.35 0.90 11.39
C ASP A 160 12.25 0.05 10.12
N GLN A 161 13.04 -1.02 10.09
CA GLN A 161 12.86 -2.08 9.10
C GLN A 161 11.56 -2.83 9.41
N GLY A 162 10.77 -3.12 8.38
CA GLY A 162 9.50 -3.82 8.54
C GLY A 162 8.63 -3.77 7.30
N VAL A 163 7.45 -4.36 7.41
CA VAL A 163 6.48 -4.49 6.32
C VAL A 163 5.10 -4.07 6.81
N LEU A 164 4.13 -4.00 5.91
CA LEU A 164 2.72 -3.81 6.29
C LEU A 164 2.27 -4.75 7.43
N ASP A 165 2.64 -6.03 7.37
CA ASP A 165 2.26 -7.03 8.36
C ASP A 165 2.74 -6.67 9.79
N THR A 166 3.84 -5.91 9.93
CA THR A 166 4.31 -5.37 11.21
C THR A 166 3.28 -4.39 11.77
N LEU A 167 2.83 -3.43 10.95
CA LEU A 167 1.80 -2.46 11.32
C LEU A 167 0.45 -3.13 11.61
N LEU A 168 0.06 -4.10 10.79
CA LEU A 168 -1.18 -4.86 10.99
C LEU A 168 -1.15 -5.69 12.28
N CYS A 169 0.00 -6.22 12.69
CA CYS A 169 0.15 -6.88 13.97
C CYS A 169 -0.12 -5.92 15.14
N ASP A 170 0.33 -4.67 15.05
CA ASP A 170 0.06 -3.65 16.08
C ASP A 170 -1.41 -3.27 16.13
N CYS A 171 -2.02 -3.01 14.96
CA CYS A 171 -3.46 -2.81 14.83
C CYS A 171 -4.26 -4.00 15.39
N GLY A 172 -3.82 -5.22 15.11
CA GLY A 172 -4.44 -6.46 15.57
C GLY A 172 -4.42 -6.61 17.08
N LYS A 173 -3.37 -6.12 17.79
CA LYS A 173 -3.32 -6.16 19.26
C LYS A 173 -4.46 -5.37 19.89
N ILE A 174 -4.91 -4.30 19.23
CA ILE A 174 -6.01 -3.45 19.68
C ILE A 174 -7.36 -4.02 19.20
N ALA A 175 -7.48 -4.36 17.92
CA ALA A 175 -8.74 -4.81 17.33
C ALA A 175 -9.14 -6.23 17.75
N TYR A 176 -8.16 -7.10 18.00
CA TYR A 176 -8.34 -8.54 18.22
C TYR A 176 -7.38 -9.12 19.27
N PRO A 177 -7.35 -8.57 20.50
CA PRO A 177 -6.33 -8.91 21.51
C PRO A 177 -6.25 -10.42 21.79
N GLU A 178 -7.39 -11.08 21.99
CA GLU A 178 -7.44 -12.52 22.28
C GLU A 178 -7.02 -13.38 21.09
N TYR A 179 -7.38 -12.99 19.85
CA TYR A 179 -6.99 -13.74 18.65
C TYR A 179 -5.50 -13.53 18.34
N MET A 180 -4.96 -12.33 18.53
CA MET A 180 -3.51 -12.10 18.46
C MET A 180 -2.74 -12.96 19.45
N LYS A 181 -3.22 -13.05 20.71
CA LYS A 181 -2.60 -13.90 21.72
C LYS A 181 -2.57 -15.36 21.29
N ARG A 182 -3.70 -15.89 20.82
CA ARG A 182 -3.81 -17.29 20.36
C ARG A 182 -3.00 -17.56 19.10
N ALA A 183 -3.04 -16.66 18.12
CA ALA A 183 -2.28 -16.79 16.88
C ALA A 183 -0.78 -16.78 17.17
N LYS A 184 -0.29 -15.85 18.01
CA LYS A 184 1.12 -15.83 18.42
C LYS A 184 1.52 -17.10 19.16
N ALA A 185 0.67 -17.59 20.07
CA ALA A 185 0.93 -18.83 20.79
C ALA A 185 1.01 -20.04 19.84
N TYR A 186 0.16 -20.10 18.80
CA TYR A 186 0.24 -21.12 17.76
C TYR A 186 1.56 -21.04 16.97
N ILE A 187 1.92 -19.85 16.48
CA ILE A 187 3.15 -19.66 15.71
C ILE A 187 4.42 -19.90 16.56
N GLN A 188 4.36 -19.69 17.88
CA GLN A 188 5.46 -19.97 18.81
C GLN A 188 5.70 -21.47 19.03
N GLN A 189 4.82 -22.36 18.57
CA GLN A 189 5.03 -23.81 18.68
C GLN A 189 6.07 -24.34 17.68
N PHE A 190 6.39 -23.57 16.63
CA PHE A 190 7.38 -23.94 15.63
C PHE A 190 8.77 -23.45 16.06
N SER A 191 9.74 -24.36 16.09
CA SER A 191 11.12 -24.05 16.45
C SER A 191 11.81 -23.24 15.34
N GLU A 192 12.94 -22.62 15.67
CA GLU A 192 13.74 -21.89 14.67
C GLU A 192 14.27 -22.82 13.58
N GLU A 193 14.61 -24.07 13.93
CA GLU A 193 15.02 -25.10 12.97
C GLU A 193 13.90 -25.46 12.00
N GLU A 194 12.67 -25.65 12.50
CA GLU A 194 11.50 -25.95 11.65
C GLU A 194 11.21 -24.78 10.70
N ILE A 195 11.19 -23.55 11.23
CA ILE A 195 10.98 -22.33 10.44
C ILE A 195 12.06 -22.19 9.35
N SER A 196 13.32 -22.48 9.69
CA SER A 196 14.43 -22.46 8.73
C SER A 196 14.28 -23.54 7.65
N GLN A 197 13.81 -24.74 7.99
CA GLN A 197 13.57 -25.82 7.03
C GLN A 197 12.41 -25.52 6.07
N ILE A 198 11.37 -24.84 6.56
CA ILE A 198 10.25 -24.37 5.72
C ILE A 198 10.70 -23.23 4.80
N GLY A 199 11.76 -22.50 5.17
CA GLY A 199 12.33 -21.42 4.37
C GLY A 199 11.58 -20.10 4.53
N TRP A 200 11.08 -19.82 5.74
CA TRP A 200 10.46 -18.52 6.04
C TRP A 200 11.45 -17.37 5.84
N LYS A 201 10.95 -16.32 5.20
CA LYS A 201 11.67 -15.07 4.99
C LYS A 201 11.50 -14.14 6.19
N PRO A 202 12.31 -13.07 6.28
CA PRO A 202 12.03 -11.99 7.21
C PRO A 202 10.56 -11.55 7.14
N PHE A 203 9.94 -11.37 8.30
CA PHE A 203 8.54 -10.98 8.49
C PHE A 203 7.46 -12.01 8.09
N ASP A 204 7.82 -13.25 7.70
CA ASP A 204 6.83 -14.29 7.44
C ASP A 204 6.10 -14.74 8.73
N LYS A 205 6.70 -14.52 9.91
CA LYS A 205 6.07 -14.78 11.20
C LYS A 205 4.87 -13.87 11.46
N GLU A 206 5.01 -12.58 11.15
CA GLU A 206 3.94 -11.57 11.20
C GLU A 206 2.83 -11.94 10.20
N LYS A 207 3.20 -12.31 8.97
CA LYS A 207 2.25 -12.78 7.94
C LYS A 207 1.48 -14.01 8.39
N ALA A 208 2.16 -14.99 8.98
CA ALA A 208 1.54 -16.21 9.48
C ALA A 208 0.60 -15.91 10.66
N THR A 209 0.98 -14.97 11.53
CA THR A 209 0.12 -14.50 12.63
C THR A 209 -1.16 -13.87 12.09
N ILE A 210 -1.06 -12.99 11.09
CA ILE A 210 -2.23 -12.37 10.46
C ILE A 210 -3.07 -13.41 9.72
N ALA A 211 -2.45 -14.36 9.02
CA ALA A 211 -3.14 -15.43 8.32
C ALA A 211 -3.92 -16.36 9.26
N ALA A 212 -3.37 -16.65 10.44
CA ALA A 212 -4.07 -17.42 11.46
C ALA A 212 -5.34 -16.70 11.95
N ILE A 213 -5.27 -15.38 12.14
CA ILE A 213 -6.43 -14.57 12.52
C ILE A 213 -7.42 -14.46 11.36
N ALA A 214 -6.94 -14.24 10.13
CA ALA A 214 -7.76 -14.18 8.93
C ALA A 214 -8.57 -15.47 8.75
N SER A 215 -7.97 -16.62 9.03
CA SER A 215 -8.62 -17.93 8.96
C SER A 215 -9.77 -18.11 9.97
N ILE A 216 -9.73 -17.37 11.09
CA ILE A 216 -10.79 -17.34 12.09
C ILE A 216 -11.87 -16.34 11.70
N LEU A 217 -11.47 -15.12 11.33
CA LEU A 217 -12.40 -14.03 11.00
C LEU A 217 -13.19 -14.32 9.72
N LYS A 218 -12.50 -14.87 8.71
CA LYS A 218 -13.06 -15.18 7.39
C LYS A 218 -12.52 -16.52 6.88
N PRO A 219 -13.06 -17.64 7.37
CA PRO A 219 -12.64 -18.97 6.94
C PRO A 219 -12.67 -19.12 5.40
N GLY A 220 -11.56 -19.60 4.82
CA GLY A 220 -11.42 -19.79 3.38
C GLY A 220 -11.21 -18.52 2.55
N LYS A 221 -11.00 -17.36 3.19
CA LYS A 221 -10.67 -16.09 2.51
C LYS A 221 -9.20 -15.71 2.71
N THR A 222 -8.72 -14.85 1.82
CA THR A 222 -7.35 -14.33 1.83
C THR A 222 -7.16 -13.23 2.89
N ASN A 223 -5.90 -12.94 3.24
CA ASN A 223 -5.56 -11.83 4.14
C ASN A 223 -6.10 -10.48 3.63
N THR A 224 -6.07 -10.24 2.30
CA THR A 224 -6.65 -9.03 1.69
C THR A 224 -8.12 -8.82 2.02
N ALA A 225 -8.91 -9.90 2.10
CA ALA A 225 -10.33 -9.83 2.38
C ALA A 225 -10.58 -9.38 3.83
N THR A 226 -9.82 -9.92 4.79
CA THR A 226 -9.97 -9.49 6.19
C THR A 226 -9.49 -8.06 6.41
N ILE A 227 -8.37 -7.66 5.78
CA ILE A 227 -7.87 -6.27 5.83
C ILE A 227 -8.93 -5.29 5.31
N SER A 228 -9.59 -5.64 4.20
CA SER A 228 -10.60 -4.79 3.58
C SER A 228 -11.88 -4.68 4.41
N ASP A 229 -12.36 -5.79 4.95
CA ASP A 229 -13.72 -5.85 5.46
C ASP A 229 -13.78 -5.66 6.98
N ASP A 230 -12.77 -6.13 7.70
CA ASP A 230 -12.82 -6.22 9.15
C ASP A 230 -12.23 -4.97 9.85
N ARG A 231 -12.05 -5.07 11.17
CA ARG A 231 -11.75 -3.97 12.10
C ARG A 231 -10.26 -3.71 12.32
N TRP A 232 -9.39 -4.26 11.47
CA TRP A 232 -7.95 -3.95 11.52
C TRP A 232 -7.69 -2.44 11.53
N ILE A 233 -8.49 -1.67 10.77
CA ILE A 233 -8.43 -0.22 10.72
C ILE A 233 -9.74 0.39 11.21
N SER A 234 -9.64 1.22 12.24
CA SER A 234 -10.75 1.89 12.92
C SER A 234 -10.25 3.17 13.58
N GLU A 235 -11.17 4.02 14.06
CA GLU A 235 -10.81 5.17 14.89
C GLU A 235 -10.03 4.74 16.14
N GLN A 236 -10.43 3.62 16.76
CA GLN A 236 -9.75 3.10 17.95
C GLN A 236 -8.29 2.69 17.68
N THR A 237 -8.02 2.06 16.53
CA THR A 237 -6.65 1.69 16.15
C THR A 237 -5.85 2.92 15.71
N LEU A 238 -6.49 3.90 15.06
CA LEU A 238 -5.86 5.17 14.71
C LEU A 238 -5.37 5.93 15.95
N THR A 239 -6.19 6.08 16.98
CA THR A 239 -5.82 6.82 18.21
C THR A 239 -4.70 6.14 19.02
N GLN A 240 -4.53 4.83 18.88
CA GLN A 240 -3.61 4.06 19.72
C GLN A 240 -2.32 3.62 19.02
N ILE A 241 -2.26 3.67 17.69
CA ILE A 241 -1.11 3.21 16.91
C ILE A 241 -0.46 4.41 16.20
N PRO A 242 0.66 4.94 16.73
CA PRO A 242 1.34 6.12 16.17
C PRO A 242 1.74 5.96 14.71
N SER A 243 2.17 4.75 14.30
CA SER A 243 2.54 4.47 12.91
C SER A 243 1.36 4.56 11.94
N LEU A 244 0.13 4.26 12.39
CA LEU A 244 -1.08 4.41 11.57
C LEU A 244 -1.50 5.88 11.46
N GLU A 245 -1.41 6.63 12.57
CA GLU A 245 -1.63 8.08 12.58
C GLU A 245 -0.63 8.82 11.68
N ASN A 246 0.63 8.39 11.71
CA ASN A 246 1.68 8.95 10.89
C ASN A 246 1.42 8.75 9.39
N LEU A 247 1.03 7.52 9.00
CA LEU A 247 0.59 7.24 7.63
C LEU A 247 -0.61 8.10 7.23
N LEU A 248 -1.62 8.23 8.10
CA LEU A 248 -2.79 9.06 7.81
C LEU A 248 -2.40 10.52 7.61
N THR A 249 -1.48 11.03 8.41
CA THR A 249 -0.95 12.40 8.31
C THR A 249 -0.23 12.61 6.97
N PHE A 250 0.65 11.69 6.58
CA PHE A 250 1.29 11.70 5.27
C PHE A 250 0.27 11.72 4.13
N LEU A 251 -0.75 10.85 4.18
CA LEU A 251 -1.80 10.80 3.16
C LEU A 251 -2.59 12.12 3.10
N LYS A 252 -2.99 12.69 4.24
CA LYS A 252 -3.69 13.99 4.29
C LYS A 252 -2.86 15.10 3.67
N GLN A 253 -1.57 15.17 3.99
CA GLN A 253 -0.65 16.16 3.41
C GLN A 253 -0.52 15.98 1.89
N LEU A 254 -0.29 14.74 1.42
CA LEU A 254 -0.18 14.43 -0.01
C LEU A 254 -1.42 14.87 -0.79
N LEU A 255 -2.60 14.58 -0.22
CA LEU A 255 -3.92 14.85 -0.80
C LEU A 255 -4.41 16.28 -0.56
N LYS A 256 -3.65 17.11 0.17
CA LYS A 256 -4.07 18.45 0.62
C LYS A 256 -5.43 18.47 1.32
N MET A 257 -5.70 17.44 2.12
CA MET A 257 -6.88 17.40 2.98
C MET A 257 -6.57 18.11 4.29
N GLU A 258 -7.45 19.02 4.72
CA GLU A 258 -7.29 19.71 6.00
C GLU A 258 -7.22 18.69 7.16
N SER A 259 -6.29 18.92 8.07
CA SER A 259 -6.25 18.19 9.34
C SER A 259 -7.36 18.75 10.22
N ILE A 260 -8.33 17.90 10.58
CA ILE A 260 -9.31 18.19 11.63
C ILE A 260 -8.57 18.42 12.94
#